data_AF-A0A9N9GY69-F1
#
_entry.id   AF-A0A9N9GY69-F1
#
_cell.length_a   1.000
_cell.length_b   1.000
_cell.length_c   1.000
_cell.angle_alpha   90.00
_cell.angle_beta   90.00
_cell.angle_gamma   90.00
#
_symmetry.space_group_name_H-M   'P 1'
#
loop_
_entity.id
_entity.type
_entity.pdbx_description
1 polymer ?
#
loop_
_entity_poly.entity_id
_entity_poly.type
_entity_poly.pdbx_seq_one_letter_code
_entity_poly.pdbx_strand_id
1 'polypeptide(L)'
;MAQVHEIHQILALRLKQIKPYEEQCTPDDFIQHVINVFESAGNVITAVNNANANTFVDANKCDILKSMMGDKFSPVLANDPYTGSNPAINTSATFIVWLCHKYREVMAGNAELALQSLI
;
A
#
# COMPACT_ATOMS: atom_id res chain seq x y z
N MET A 1 -20.46 17.24 -6.98
CA MET A 1 -19.26 16.38 -6.85
C MET A 1 -19.35 15.48 -5.60
N ALA A 2 -20.45 14.73 -5.41
CA ALA A 2 -20.68 13.93 -4.20
C ALA A 2 -20.04 12.52 -4.24
N GLN A 3 -20.04 11.88 -5.41
CA GLN A 3 -19.75 10.44 -5.54
C GLN A 3 -18.28 10.04 -5.25
N VAL A 4 -17.31 10.95 -5.47
CA VAL A 4 -15.87 10.69 -5.22
C VAL A 4 -15.53 10.72 -3.75
N HIS A 5 -16.09 11.71 -3.05
CA HIS A 5 -15.89 11.87 -1.63
C HIS A 5 -16.49 10.67 -0.88
N GLU A 6 -17.65 10.18 -1.34
CA GLU A 6 -18.28 8.96 -0.82
C GLU A 6 -17.39 7.72 -1.02
N ILE A 7 -16.73 7.56 -2.18
CA ILE A 7 -15.76 6.47 -2.39
C ILE A 7 -14.60 6.58 -1.39
N HIS A 8 -14.00 7.76 -1.25
CA HIS A 8 -12.91 7.95 -0.29
C HIS A 8 -13.34 7.67 1.14
N GLN A 9 -14.57 8.03 1.56
CA GLN A 9 -15.07 7.73 2.90
C GLN A 9 -15.37 6.24 3.09
N ILE A 10 -15.99 5.57 2.12
CA ILE A 10 -16.27 4.13 2.17
C ILE A 10 -14.97 3.33 2.22
N LEU A 11 -13.99 3.71 1.39
CA LEU A 11 -12.67 3.09 1.41
C LEU A 11 -11.98 3.38 2.73
N ALA A 12 -11.87 4.64 3.17
CA ALA A 12 -11.21 4.97 4.44
C ALA A 12 -11.83 4.25 5.64
N LEU A 13 -13.16 4.10 5.67
CA LEU A 13 -13.85 3.36 6.72
C LEU A 13 -13.52 1.87 6.70
N ARG A 14 -13.53 1.23 5.52
CA ARG A 14 -13.16 -0.19 5.39
C ARG A 14 -11.68 -0.44 5.67
N LEU A 15 -10.81 0.46 5.24
CA LEU A 15 -9.36 0.36 5.44
C LEU A 15 -8.98 0.53 6.91
N LYS A 16 -9.73 1.33 7.69
CA LYS A 16 -9.57 1.40 9.15
C LYS A 16 -9.85 0.07 9.88
N GLN A 17 -10.58 -0.86 9.25
CA GLN A 17 -10.78 -2.19 9.81
C GLN A 17 -9.59 -3.12 9.57
N ILE A 18 -8.75 -2.79 8.58
CA ILE A 18 -7.49 -3.48 8.34
C ILE A 18 -6.48 -2.90 9.35
N LYS A 19 -5.78 -3.78 10.08
CA LYS A 19 -4.68 -3.32 10.92
C LYS A 19 -3.61 -2.67 10.03
N PRO A 20 -2.99 -1.56 10.46
CA PRO A 20 -1.87 -0.99 9.72
C PRO A 20 -0.79 -2.05 9.51
N TYR A 21 -0.03 -1.93 8.42
CA TYR A 21 0.98 -2.95 8.10
C TYR A 21 2.06 -2.98 9.18
N GLU A 22 2.09 -4.09 9.93
CA GLU A 22 3.11 -4.44 10.91
C GLU A 22 4.00 -5.56 10.36
N GLU A 23 5.24 -5.65 10.85
CA GLU A 23 6.28 -6.59 10.38
C GLU A 23 5.91 -8.09 10.45
N GLN A 24 4.81 -8.41 11.11
CA GLN A 24 4.37 -9.77 11.38
C GLN A 24 3.57 -10.39 10.23
N CYS A 25 3.05 -9.57 9.32
CA CYS A 25 2.27 -10.04 8.17
C CYS A 25 3.14 -10.03 6.90
N THR A 26 3.07 -11.08 6.08
CA THR A 26 3.77 -11.06 4.78
C THR A 26 3.19 -9.93 3.92
N PRO A 27 4.00 -9.27 3.09
CA PRO A 27 3.50 -8.24 2.18
C PRO A 27 2.29 -8.74 1.38
N ASP A 28 2.32 -10.01 0.95
CA ASP A 28 1.27 -10.66 0.18
C ASP A 28 -0.09 -10.70 0.91
N ASP A 29 -0.11 -11.12 2.18
CA ASP A 29 -1.35 -11.21 2.96
C ASP A 29 -1.96 -9.81 3.21
N PHE A 30 -1.13 -8.83 3.55
CA PHE A 30 -1.57 -7.44 3.66
C PHE A 30 -2.14 -6.90 2.33
N ILE A 31 -1.45 -7.16 1.21
CA ILE A 31 -1.88 -6.75 -0.12
C ILE A 31 -3.22 -7.40 -0.47
N GLN A 32 -3.41 -8.69 -0.18
CA GLN A 32 -4.67 -9.40 -0.42
C GLN A 32 -5.84 -8.75 0.33
N HIS A 33 -5.64 -8.38 1.61
CA HIS A 33 -6.68 -7.68 2.38
C HIS A 33 -7.05 -6.33 1.75
N VAL A 34 -6.06 -5.55 1.31
CA VAL A 34 -6.31 -4.25 0.67
C VAL A 34 -6.96 -4.41 -0.71
N ILE A 35 -6.53 -5.38 -1.51
CA ILE A 35 -7.14 -5.72 -2.81
C ILE A 35 -8.61 -6.09 -2.61
N ASN A 36 -8.93 -6.95 -1.65
CA ASN A 36 -10.31 -7.33 -1.36
C ASN A 36 -11.18 -6.12 -1.00
N VAL A 37 -10.64 -5.14 -0.25
CA VAL A 37 -11.34 -3.87 0.00
C VAL A 37 -11.57 -3.08 -1.29
N PHE A 38 -10.57 -2.97 -2.16
CA PHE A 38 -10.74 -2.30 -3.46
C PHE A 38 -11.75 -3.02 -4.36
N GLU A 39 -11.70 -4.35 -4.45
CA GLU A 39 -12.65 -5.15 -5.24
C GLU A 39 -14.08 -5.01 -4.71
N SER A 40 -14.26 -5.00 -3.39
CA SER A 40 -15.55 -4.77 -2.75
C SER A 40 -16.11 -3.35 -2.97
N ALA A 41 -15.27 -2.41 -3.41
CA ALA A 41 -15.65 -1.07 -3.86
C ALA A 41 -15.62 -0.94 -5.40
N GLY A 42 -15.27 -2.00 -6.13
CA GLY A 42 -14.99 -1.99 -7.56
C GLY A 42 -16.18 -1.54 -8.41
N ASN A 43 -17.40 -1.95 -8.06
CA ASN A 43 -18.62 -1.50 -8.74
C ASN A 43 -18.84 0.01 -8.58
N VAL A 44 -18.56 0.56 -7.40
CA VAL A 44 -18.71 2.01 -7.12
C VAL A 44 -17.61 2.80 -7.82
N ILE A 45 -16.35 2.33 -7.75
CA ILE A 45 -15.21 2.90 -8.47
C ILE A 45 -15.47 2.93 -9.98
N THR A 46 -15.98 1.84 -10.55
CA THR A 46 -16.30 1.73 -11.98
C THR A 46 -17.43 2.67 -12.37
N ALA A 47 -18.50 2.75 -11.58
CA ALA A 47 -19.59 3.68 -11.83
C ALA A 47 -19.13 5.14 -11.81
N VAL A 48 -18.27 5.51 -10.85
CA VAL A 48 -17.74 6.87 -10.76
C VAL A 48 -16.76 7.19 -11.88
N ASN A 49 -15.87 6.26 -12.24
CA ASN A 49 -14.96 6.45 -13.37
C ASN A 49 -15.71 6.55 -14.72
N ASN A 50 -16.85 5.89 -14.87
CA ASN A 50 -17.71 6.03 -16.05
C ASN A 50 -18.49 7.36 -16.04
N ALA A 51 -18.95 7.81 -14.88
CA ALA A 51 -19.68 9.07 -14.75
C ALA A 51 -18.75 10.29 -14.86
N ASN A 52 -17.49 10.16 -14.43
CA ASN A 52 -16.45 11.17 -14.49
C ASN A 52 -15.14 10.46 -14.83
N ALA A 53 -14.63 10.66 -16.05
CA ALA A 53 -13.43 9.99 -16.52
C ALA A 53 -12.22 10.26 -15.58
N ASN A 54 -11.48 9.19 -15.26
CA ASN A 54 -10.22 9.22 -14.48
C ASN A 54 -10.34 9.77 -13.04
N THR A 55 -11.45 9.54 -12.37
CA THR A 55 -11.64 10.14 -11.04
C THR A 55 -11.00 9.35 -9.90
N PHE A 56 -10.93 8.03 -10.02
CA PHE A 56 -10.20 7.16 -9.11
C PHE A 56 -9.19 6.33 -9.91
N VAL A 57 -7.93 6.80 -9.91
CA VAL A 57 -6.82 6.19 -10.66
C VAL A 57 -5.89 5.39 -9.73
N ASP A 58 -4.97 4.62 -10.30
CA ASP A 58 -4.03 3.81 -9.49
C ASP A 58 -3.12 4.64 -8.58
N ALA A 59 -2.93 5.94 -8.88
CA ALA A 59 -2.27 6.86 -7.96
C ALA A 59 -3.04 7.06 -6.65
N ASN A 60 -4.38 7.11 -6.69
CA ASN A 60 -5.20 7.19 -5.47
C ASN A 60 -5.10 5.91 -4.64
N LYS A 61 -5.10 4.74 -5.30
CA LYS A 61 -4.89 3.45 -4.63
C LYS A 61 -3.51 3.38 -3.98
N CYS A 62 -2.48 3.86 -4.66
CA CYS A 62 -1.13 3.91 -4.15
C CYS A 62 -1.01 4.85 -2.94
N ASP A 63 -1.62 6.03 -2.97
CA ASP A 63 -1.61 6.96 -1.86
C ASP A 63 -2.29 6.38 -0.60
N ILE A 64 -3.43 5.71 -0.80
CA ILE A 64 -4.11 4.94 0.24
C ILE A 64 -3.20 3.86 0.84
N LEU A 65 -2.53 3.07 0.00
CA LEU A 65 -1.59 2.03 0.44
C LEU A 65 -0.44 2.62 1.28
N LYS A 66 0.11 3.77 0.87
CA LYS A 66 1.14 4.49 1.63
C LYS A 66 0.64 4.94 2.99
N SER A 67 -0.59 5.45 3.07
CA SER A 67 -1.20 5.90 4.34
C SER A 67 -1.48 4.76 5.32
N MET A 68 -1.48 3.50 4.87
CA MET A 68 -1.69 2.32 5.71
C MET A 68 -0.39 1.71 6.25
N MET A 69 0.77 2.24 5.86
CA MET A 69 2.06 1.79 6.36
C MET A 69 2.23 2.20 7.82
N GLY A 70 2.58 1.24 8.68
CA GLY A 70 2.99 1.53 10.04
C GLY A 70 4.27 2.37 10.10
N ASP A 71 4.58 2.94 11.26
CA ASP A 71 5.75 3.81 11.48
C ASP A 71 7.06 3.24 10.94
N LYS A 72 7.26 1.92 10.97
CA LYS A 72 8.49 1.29 10.51
C LYS A 72 8.70 1.33 8.98
N PHE A 73 7.61 1.42 8.23
CA PHE A 73 7.62 1.52 6.76
C PHE A 73 7.28 2.95 6.30
N SER A 74 7.13 3.88 7.24
CA SER A 74 6.87 5.30 6.99
C SER A 74 8.13 6.15 7.30
N PRO A 75 8.41 7.19 6.51
CA PRO A 75 7.69 7.61 5.31
C PRO A 75 8.02 6.71 4.10
N VAL A 76 7.00 6.41 3.30
CA VAL A 76 7.19 5.72 2.02
C VAL A 76 7.95 6.64 1.08
N LEU A 77 9.02 6.13 0.46
CA LEU A 77 9.83 6.88 -0.49
C LEU A 77 8.99 7.29 -1.70
N ALA A 78 9.37 8.42 -2.33
CA ALA A 78 8.72 8.86 -3.57
C ALA A 78 9.09 7.97 -4.76
N ASN A 79 10.29 7.38 -4.72
CA ASN A 79 10.85 6.53 -5.76
C ASN A 79 11.38 5.23 -5.13
N ASP A 80 11.36 4.15 -5.91
CA ASP A 80 11.83 2.84 -5.48
C ASP A 80 13.35 2.65 -5.73
N PRO A 81 14.22 2.79 -4.71
CA PRO A 81 15.66 2.71 -4.89
C PRO A 81 16.16 1.29 -5.21
N TYR A 82 15.32 0.27 -5.01
CA TYR A 82 15.70 -1.13 -5.23
C TYR A 82 15.57 -1.55 -6.70
N THR A 83 14.84 -0.76 -7.50
CA THR A 83 14.68 -0.99 -8.93
C THR A 83 15.63 -0.10 -9.72
N GLY A 84 16.35 -0.65 -10.71
CA GLY A 84 17.45 0.02 -11.42
C GLY A 84 17.14 1.34 -12.14
N SER A 85 15.86 1.72 -12.30
CA SER A 85 15.43 3.00 -12.87
C SER A 85 14.87 3.98 -11.82
N ASN A 86 14.89 3.63 -10.53
CA ASN A 86 14.29 4.39 -9.44
C ASN A 86 12.86 4.89 -9.75
N PRO A 87 11.94 3.99 -10.19
CA PRO A 87 10.62 4.40 -10.65
C PRO A 87 9.83 5.09 -9.53
N ALA A 88 8.97 6.03 -9.91
CA ALA A 88 8.07 6.66 -8.95
C ALA A 88 7.11 5.62 -8.36
N ILE A 89 6.97 5.62 -7.03
CA ILE A 89 6.01 4.77 -6.32
C ILE A 89 4.65 5.47 -6.40
N ASN A 90 4.01 5.37 -7.56
CA ASN A 90 2.73 6.04 -7.85
C ASN A 90 1.65 5.05 -8.32
N THR A 91 1.97 3.77 -8.38
CA THR A 91 1.01 2.70 -8.69
C THR A 91 1.09 1.60 -7.63
N SER A 92 0.01 0.86 -7.47
CA SER A 92 -0.04 -0.31 -6.59
C SER A 92 1.09 -1.30 -6.92
N ALA A 93 1.38 -1.54 -8.20
CA ALA A 93 2.45 -2.44 -8.63
C ALA A 93 3.84 -1.96 -8.14
N THR A 94 4.18 -0.69 -8.39
CA THR A 94 5.47 -0.12 -7.92
C THR A 94 5.58 -0.11 -6.39
N PHE A 95 4.46 0.10 -5.69
CA PHE A 95 4.42 0.07 -4.24
C PHE A 95 4.66 -1.33 -3.67
N ILE A 96 4.04 -2.35 -4.28
CA ILE A 96 4.20 -3.75 -3.86
C ILE A 96 5.65 -4.21 -4.00
N VAL A 97 6.29 -3.87 -5.14
CA VAL A 97 7.70 -4.19 -5.37
C VAL A 97 8.57 -3.56 -4.29
N TRP A 98 8.42 -2.25 -4.06
CA TRP A 98 9.13 -1.53 -3.01
C TRP A 98 8.90 -2.14 -1.63
N LEU A 99 7.65 -2.46 -1.26
CA LEU A 99 7.31 -3.03 0.04
C LEU A 99 7.97 -4.40 0.25
N CYS A 100 7.96 -5.26 -0.76
CA CYS A 100 8.63 -6.56 -0.72
C CYS A 100 10.14 -6.43 -0.52
N HIS A 101 10.78 -5.46 -1.20
CA HIS A 101 12.21 -5.18 -1.01
C HIS A 101 12.48 -4.64 0.39
N LYS A 102 11.69 -3.67 0.85
CA LYS A 102 11.86 -3.07 2.18
C LYS A 102 11.66 -4.07 3.30
N TYR A 103 10.66 -4.94 3.17
CA TYR A 103 10.41 -6.03 4.12
C TYR A 103 11.59 -6.99 4.21
N ARG A 104 12.19 -7.38 3.07
CA ARG A 104 13.39 -8.23 3.06
C ARG A 104 14.58 -7.58 3.74
N GLU A 105 14.81 -6.28 3.53
CA GLU A 105 15.89 -5.56 4.23
C GLU A 105 15.67 -5.53 5.74
N VAL A 106 14.46 -5.24 6.20
CA VAL A 106 14.13 -5.21 7.62
C VAL A 106 14.33 -6.59 8.26
N MET A 107 13.86 -7.65 7.58
CA MET A 107 14.07 -9.03 8.04
C MET A 107 15.54 -9.44 8.04
N ALA A 108 16.32 -9.04 7.03
CA ALA A 108 17.76 -9.30 6.97
C ALA A 108 18.51 -8.58 8.10
N GLY A 109 18.22 -7.29 8.31
CA GLY A 109 18.83 -6.51 9.39
C GLY A 109 18.49 -7.06 10.79
N ASN A 110 17.27 -7.55 10.99
CA ASN A 110 16.89 -8.25 12.23
C ASN A 110 17.70 -9.54 12.44
N ALA A 111 17.97 -10.29 11.37
CA ALA A 111 18.81 -11.50 11.46
C ALA A 111 20.27 -11.16 11.78
N GLU A 112 20.82 -10.08 11.20
CA GLU A 112 22.17 -9.60 11.52
C GLU A 112 22.27 -9.09 12.96
N LEU A 113 21.28 -8.35 13.45
CA LEU A 113 21.22 -7.91 14.85
C LEU A 113 21.07 -9.10 15.81
N ALA A 114 20.27 -10.11 15.46
CA ALA A 114 20.13 -11.32 16.26
C ALA A 114 21.43 -12.11 16.35
N LEU A 115 22.21 -12.18 15.26
CA LEU A 115 23.54 -12.80 15.26
C LEU A 115 24.54 -11.99 16.11
N GLN A 116 24.53 -10.66 16.03
CA GLN A 116 25.40 -9.80 16.83
C GLN A 116 25.07 -9.84 18.33
N SER A 117 23.80 -10.02 18.69
CA SER A 117 23.37 -10.14 20.10
C SER A 117 23.69 -11.52 20.72
N LEU A 118 24.10 -12.51 19.92
CA LEU A 118 24.44 -13.85 20.38
C LEU A 118 25.92 -14.04 20.70
N ILE A 119 26.73 -12.98 20.58
CA ILE A 119 28.20 -12.93 20.79
C ILE A 119 28.50 -12.14 22.05
#